data_AF-A0A0U1NPU2-F1
#
_entry.id   AF-A0A0U1NPU2-F1
#
_cell.length_a   1.000
_cell.length_b   1.000
_cell.length_c   1.000
_cell.angle_alpha   90.00
_cell.angle_beta   90.00
_cell.angle_gamma   90.00
#
_symmetry.space_group_name_H-M   'P 1'
#
loop_
_entity.id
_entity.type
_entity.pdbx_description
1 polymer ?
#
loop_
_entity_poly.entity_id
_entity_poly.type
_entity_poly.pdbx_seq_one_letter_code
_entity_poly.pdbx_strand_id
1 'polypeptide(L)'
;MSVRKGQTRLKLIAERLSQDAPLSVEHQTFLVKAFLEIANGADADVALGVKAKRGERKSHHSRQTVFNKQLFFGWVATAIAPESEGGLGLSLKDAITTAYDGWPALPSEGTLRRQWNDVRLEQQIEFIIKTD
;
A
#
# COMPACT_ATOMS: atom_id res chain seq x y z
N MET A 1 -9.24 11.99 -12.11
CA MET A 1 -9.51 10.77 -11.33
C MET A 1 -8.23 9.94 -11.22
N SER A 2 -8.01 9.22 -10.12
CA SER A 2 -6.91 8.25 -10.06
C SER A 2 -7.32 6.95 -10.76
N VAL A 3 -6.37 6.29 -11.43
CA VAL A 3 -6.52 4.95 -12.04
C VAL A 3 -7.25 3.98 -11.13
N ARG A 4 -6.96 4.03 -9.83
CA ARG A 4 -7.57 3.12 -8.86
C ARG A 4 -9.07 3.37 -8.69
N LYS A 5 -9.51 4.63 -8.71
CA LYS A 5 -10.96 4.94 -8.66
C LYS A 5 -11.66 4.38 -9.91
N GLY A 6 -11.03 4.49 -11.08
CA GLY A 6 -11.51 3.87 -12.32
C GLY A 6 -11.58 2.35 -12.22
N GLN A 7 -10.49 1.71 -11.78
CA GLN A 7 -10.42 0.25 -11.60
C GLN A 7 -11.44 -0.27 -10.56
N THR A 8 -11.59 0.40 -9.42
CA THR A 8 -12.59 0.04 -8.41
C THR A 8 -14.01 0.15 -8.96
N ARG A 9 -14.30 1.21 -9.74
CA ARG A 9 -15.59 1.36 -10.41
C ARG A 9 -15.87 0.20 -11.37
N LEU A 10 -14.90 -0.16 -12.21
CA LEU A 10 -15.03 -1.29 -13.12
C LEU A 10 -15.23 -2.62 -12.37
N LYS A 11 -14.52 -2.82 -11.25
CA LYS A 11 -14.70 -3.99 -10.38
C LYS A 11 -16.14 -4.08 -9.83
N LEU A 12 -16.66 -2.98 -9.28
CA LEU A 12 -18.03 -2.92 -8.74
C LEU A 12 -19.08 -3.19 -9.83
N ILE A 13 -18.87 -2.64 -11.03
CA ILE A 13 -19.72 -2.91 -12.19
C ILE A 13 -19.68 -4.40 -12.55
N ALA A 14 -18.49 -4.99 -12.64
CA ALA A 14 -18.31 -6.40 -12.98
C ALA A 14 -18.98 -7.33 -11.96
N GLU A 15 -18.82 -7.05 -10.65
CA GLU A 15 -19.47 -7.82 -9.58
C GLU A 15 -21.00 -7.76 -9.66
N ARG A 16 -21.57 -6.62 -10.03
CA ARG A 16 -23.03 -6.48 -10.22
C ARG A 16 -23.51 -7.22 -11.44
N LEU A 17 -22.80 -7.08 -12.56
CA LEU A 17 -23.12 -7.78 -13.80
C LEU A 17 -23.00 -9.30 -13.63
N SER A 18 -22.01 -9.80 -12.88
CA SER A 18 -21.87 -11.24 -12.63
C SER A 18 -22.94 -11.83 -11.71
N GLN A 19 -23.70 -10.97 -11.02
CA GLN A 19 -24.81 -11.35 -10.15
C GLN A 19 -26.18 -11.13 -10.83
N ASP A 20 -26.19 -10.79 -12.13
CA ASP A 20 -27.39 -10.34 -12.86
C ASP A 20 -28.16 -9.21 -12.14
N ALA A 21 -27.45 -8.43 -11.32
CA ALA A 21 -28.02 -7.35 -10.54
C ALA A 21 -28.07 -6.06 -11.35
N PRO A 22 -29.11 -5.21 -11.19
CA PRO A 22 -29.19 -3.95 -11.90
C PRO A 22 -28.05 -3.02 -11.51
N LEU A 23 -27.48 -2.36 -12.51
CA LEU A 23 -26.50 -1.28 -12.33
C LEU A 23 -27.20 -0.02 -11.82
N SER A 24 -26.46 0.81 -11.07
CA SER A 24 -26.93 2.16 -10.77
C SER A 24 -26.98 3.01 -12.04
N VAL A 25 -27.89 3.99 -12.07
CA VAL A 25 -28.02 4.93 -13.20
C VAL A 25 -26.68 5.61 -13.52
N GLU A 26 -25.91 5.95 -12.50
CA GLU A 26 -24.57 6.55 -12.66
C GLU A 26 -23.58 5.61 -13.34
N HIS A 27 -23.58 4.32 -12.98
CA HIS A 27 -22.69 3.32 -13.60
C HIS A 27 -23.10 3.02 -15.04
N GLN A 28 -24.41 2.92 -15.31
CA GLN A 28 -24.93 2.71 -16.65
C GLN A 28 -24.61 3.90 -17.57
N THR A 29 -24.88 5.13 -17.13
CA THR A 29 -24.58 6.36 -17.90
C THR A 29 -23.10 6.46 -18.26
N PHE A 30 -22.22 6.08 -17.32
CA PHE A 30 -20.79 6.04 -17.58
C PHE A 30 -20.38 5.00 -18.60
N LEU A 31 -20.89 3.77 -18.51
CA LEU A 31 -20.56 2.73 -19.48
C LEU A 31 -21.04 3.12 -20.88
N VAL A 32 -22.27 3.62 -21.00
CA VAL A 32 -22.83 4.09 -22.27
C VAL A 32 -21.94 5.17 -22.87
N LYS A 33 -21.58 6.20 -22.08
CA LYS A 33 -20.68 7.26 -22.54
C LYS A 33 -19.31 6.72 -22.96
N ALA A 34 -18.69 5.88 -22.12
CA ALA A 34 -17.37 5.32 -22.40
C ALA A 34 -17.38 4.45 -23.67
N PHE A 35 -18.40 3.61 -23.86
CA PHE A 35 -18.52 2.78 -25.06
C PHE A 35 -18.78 3.59 -26.31
N LEU A 36 -19.59 4.65 -26.24
CA LEU A 36 -19.79 5.57 -27.37
C LEU A 36 -18.48 6.29 -27.74
N GLU A 37 -17.73 6.78 -26.75
CA GLU A 37 -16.43 7.42 -27.00
C GLU A 37 -15.44 6.45 -27.65
N ILE A 38 -15.36 5.20 -27.17
CA ILE A 38 -14.50 4.15 -27.73
C ILE A 38 -14.93 3.82 -29.17
N ALA A 39 -16.23 3.67 -29.43
CA ALA A 39 -16.75 3.41 -30.76
C ALA A 39 -16.41 4.54 -31.75
N ASN A 40 -16.32 5.77 -31.26
CA ASN A 40 -15.89 6.94 -32.03
C ASN A 40 -14.35 7.08 -32.15
N GLY A 41 -13.58 6.08 -31.71
CA GLY A 41 -12.12 6.04 -31.85
C GLY A 41 -11.34 6.65 -30.68
N ALA A 42 -11.98 6.93 -29.54
CA ALA A 42 -11.26 7.39 -28.35
C ALA A 42 -10.42 6.26 -27.72
N ASP A 43 -9.35 6.65 -27.03
CA ASP A 43 -8.50 5.76 -26.23
C ASP A 43 -9.32 5.11 -25.10
N ALA A 44 -9.39 3.77 -25.10
CA ALA A 44 -10.20 3.00 -24.15
C ALA A 44 -9.72 3.15 -22.70
N ASP A 45 -8.41 3.29 -22.47
CA ASP A 45 -7.88 3.52 -21.12
C ASP A 45 -8.33 4.90 -20.59
N VAL A 46 -8.41 5.91 -21.47
CA VAL A 46 -8.96 7.23 -21.10
C VAL A 46 -10.45 7.17 -20.84
N ALA A 47 -11.22 6.60 -21.78
CA ALA A 47 -12.68 6.55 -21.70
C ALA A 47 -13.17 5.76 -20.47
N LEU A 48 -12.48 4.68 -20.11
CA LEU A 48 -12.76 3.90 -18.90
C LEU A 48 -12.12 4.48 -17.63
N GLY A 49 -11.37 5.57 -17.74
CA GLY A 49 -10.75 6.25 -16.60
C GLY A 49 -9.64 5.43 -15.92
N VAL A 50 -8.97 4.53 -16.66
CA VAL A 50 -7.92 3.63 -16.17
C VAL A 50 -6.53 3.94 -16.75
N LYS A 51 -6.40 4.99 -17.57
CA LYS A 51 -5.11 5.46 -18.07
C LYS A 51 -4.22 5.92 -16.94
N ALA A 52 -3.10 5.22 -16.78
CA ALA A 52 -2.17 5.49 -15.71
C ALA A 52 -1.16 6.57 -16.07
N LYS A 53 -0.96 7.50 -15.14
CA LYS A 53 0.21 8.38 -15.19
C LYS A 53 1.47 7.60 -14.81
N ARG A 54 2.63 8.07 -15.28
CA ARG A 54 3.93 7.52 -14.89
C ARG A 54 4.04 7.49 -13.36
N GLY A 55 4.32 6.32 -12.79
CA GLY A 55 4.42 6.10 -11.33
C GLY A 55 3.09 5.84 -10.61
N GLU A 56 1.93 5.98 -11.27
CA GLU A 56 0.62 5.75 -10.65
C GLU A 56 0.30 4.25 -10.50
N ARG A 57 0.77 3.43 -11.45
CA ARG A 57 0.79 1.97 -11.32
C ARG A 57 1.98 1.55 -10.44
N LYS A 58 1.80 1.61 -9.12
CA LYS A 58 2.67 0.84 -8.21
C LYS A 58 2.28 -0.63 -8.31
N SER A 59 3.27 -1.51 -8.52
CA SER A 59 3.04 -2.96 -8.56
C SER A 59 2.37 -3.44 -7.27
N HIS A 60 1.68 -4.59 -7.32
CA HIS A 60 1.15 -5.21 -6.11
C HIS A 60 2.25 -5.36 -5.04
N HIS A 61 3.42 -5.87 -5.43
CA HIS A 61 4.60 -5.97 -4.58
C HIS A 61 5.00 -4.63 -3.94
N SER A 62 5.13 -3.55 -4.73
CA SER A 62 5.51 -2.23 -4.20
C SER A 62 4.53 -1.72 -3.14
N ARG A 63 3.24 -1.99 -3.32
CA ARG A 63 2.20 -1.61 -2.35
C ARG A 63 2.29 -2.45 -1.08
N GLN A 64 2.41 -3.76 -1.23
CA GLN A 64 2.55 -4.69 -0.12
C GLN A 64 3.79 -4.35 0.72
N THR A 65 4.91 -4.04 0.07
CA THR A 65 6.14 -3.61 0.74
C THR A 65 5.93 -2.34 1.56
N VAL A 66 5.21 -1.33 1.07
CA VAL A 66 4.97 -0.10 1.84
C VAL A 66 4.11 -0.38 3.09
N PHE A 67 3.03 -1.13 2.94
CA PHE A 67 2.16 -1.50 4.05
C PHE A 67 2.89 -2.34 5.10
N ASN A 68 3.59 -3.39 4.64
CA ASN A 68 4.35 -4.28 5.52
C ASN A 68 5.47 -3.52 6.24
N LYS A 69 6.15 -2.58 5.58
CA LYS A 69 7.16 -1.75 6.23
C LYS A 69 6.62 -0.90 7.37
N GLN A 70 5.45 -0.27 7.18
CA GLN A 70 4.86 0.56 8.23
C GLN A 70 4.55 -0.27 9.49
N LEU A 71 3.92 -1.44 9.31
CA LEU A 71 3.64 -2.34 10.43
C LEU A 71 4.92 -2.92 11.05
N PHE A 72 5.87 -3.33 10.21
CA PHE A 72 7.15 -3.86 10.63
C PHE A 72 7.91 -2.86 11.51
N PHE A 73 8.02 -1.61 11.07
CA PHE A 73 8.70 -0.58 11.86
C PHE A 73 7.91 -0.18 13.13
N GLY A 74 6.58 -0.26 13.12
CA GLY A 74 5.80 -0.11 14.34
C GLY A 74 6.14 -1.19 15.37
N TRP A 75 6.23 -2.45 14.94
CA TRP A 75 6.64 -3.56 15.81
C TRP A 75 8.07 -3.36 16.33
N VAL A 76 9.02 -2.98 15.45
CA VAL A 76 10.41 -2.71 15.82
C VAL A 76 10.50 -1.59 16.84
N ALA A 77 9.69 -0.53 16.70
CA ALA A 77 9.63 0.56 17.67
C ALA A 77 9.22 0.06 19.07
N THR A 78 8.16 -0.74 19.16
CA THR A 78 7.71 -1.33 20.43
C THR A 78 8.72 -2.30 21.01
N ALA A 79 9.40 -3.09 20.16
CA ALA A 79 10.39 -4.05 20.60
C ALA A 79 11.66 -3.39 21.17
N ILE A 80 12.07 -2.24 20.63
CA ILE A 80 13.25 -1.49 21.11
C ILE A 80 12.93 -0.69 22.38
N ALA A 81 11.68 -0.24 22.54
CA ALA A 81 11.28 0.57 23.68
C ALA A 81 11.64 -0.10 25.03
N PRO A 82 11.98 0.67 26.07
CA PRO A 82 12.34 0.13 27.37
C PRO A 82 11.24 -0.76 27.96
N GLU A 83 11.63 -1.80 28.71
CA GLU A 83 10.67 -2.64 29.43
C GLU A 83 9.81 -1.84 30.42
N SER A 84 10.36 -0.77 31.00
CA SER A 84 9.64 0.15 31.87
C SER A 84 8.48 0.89 31.18
N GLU A 85 8.51 0.98 29.86
CA GLU A 85 7.48 1.60 29.02
C GLU A 85 6.60 0.54 28.32
N GLY A 86 6.74 -0.74 28.70
CA GLY A 86 6.00 -1.85 28.11
C GLY A 86 6.59 -2.40 26.80
N GLY A 87 7.83 -2.02 26.47
CA GLY A 87 8.57 -2.59 25.35
C GLY A 87 9.36 -3.85 25.71
N LEU A 88 10.17 -4.34 24.77
CA LEU A 88 11.02 -5.54 24.97
C LEU A 88 12.50 -5.21 25.23
N GLY A 89 12.88 -3.92 25.18
CA GLY A 89 14.24 -3.47 25.45
C GLY A 89 15.32 -4.07 24.53
N LEU A 90 14.93 -4.57 23.36
CA LEU A 90 15.81 -5.24 22.39
C LEU A 90 16.72 -4.23 21.67
N SER A 91 17.86 -4.69 21.18
CA SER A 91 18.64 -3.90 20.23
C SER A 91 17.90 -3.79 18.90
N LEU A 92 18.19 -2.74 18.11
CA LEU A 92 17.64 -2.62 16.75
C LEU A 92 17.96 -3.86 15.91
N LYS A 93 19.11 -4.49 16.16
CA LYS A 93 19.53 -5.70 15.47
C LYS A 93 18.63 -6.86 15.81
N ASP A 94 18.45 -7.13 17.10
CA ASP A 94 17.68 -8.28 17.55
C ASP A 94 16.19 -8.11 17.23
N ALA A 95 15.66 -6.88 17.34
CA ALA A 95 14.30 -6.57 16.92
C ALA A 95 14.07 -6.87 15.44
N ILE A 96 14.94 -6.38 14.54
CA ILE A 96 14.80 -6.63 13.10
C ILE A 96 14.91 -8.12 12.80
N THR A 97 15.91 -8.81 13.34
CA THR A 97 16.11 -10.25 13.12
C THR A 97 14.90 -11.06 13.61
N THR A 98 14.40 -10.75 14.81
CA THR A 98 13.25 -11.46 15.41
C THR A 98 11.99 -11.31 14.57
N ALA A 99 11.76 -10.12 14.02
CA ALA A 99 10.59 -9.87 13.20
C ALA A 99 10.73 -10.46 11.79
N TYR A 100 11.93 -10.41 11.18
CA TYR A 100 12.13 -10.53 9.73
C TYR A 100 11.44 -11.74 9.07
N ASP A 101 11.57 -12.92 9.66
CA ASP A 101 11.09 -14.19 9.09
C ASP A 101 9.56 -14.24 8.89
N GLY A 102 8.81 -13.41 9.61
CA GLY A 102 7.34 -13.35 9.54
C GLY A 102 6.76 -12.47 8.44
N TRP A 103 7.58 -11.71 7.69
CA TRP A 103 7.07 -10.64 6.83
C TRP A 103 7.42 -10.82 5.35
N PRO A 104 6.42 -11.04 4.48
CA PRO A 104 6.66 -11.13 3.05
C PRO A 104 7.03 -9.76 2.45
N ALA A 105 7.81 -9.77 1.38
CA ALA A 105 8.09 -8.60 0.55
C ALA A 105 8.73 -7.39 1.29
N LEU A 106 9.47 -7.65 2.38
CA LEU A 106 10.37 -6.67 2.96
C LEU A 106 11.71 -6.60 2.19
N PRO A 107 12.39 -5.43 2.20
CA PRO A 107 13.80 -5.36 1.80
C PRO A 107 14.68 -6.10 2.80
N SER A 108 15.93 -6.38 2.41
CA SER A 108 16.96 -6.93 3.31
C SER A 108 17.05 -6.23 4.66
N GLU A 109 17.42 -6.96 5.70
CA GLU A 109 17.66 -6.41 7.04
C GLU A 109 18.61 -5.20 7.03
N GLY A 110 19.70 -5.27 6.25
CA GLY A 110 20.65 -4.15 6.12
C GLY A 110 19.99 -2.87 5.59
N THR A 111 19.00 -3.01 4.69
CA THR A 111 18.22 -1.87 4.20
C THR A 111 17.23 -1.37 5.25
N LEU A 112 16.59 -2.27 6.00
CA LEU A 112 15.67 -1.92 7.08
C LEU A 112 16.39 -1.15 8.21
N ARG A 113 17.60 -1.59 8.59
CA ARG A 113 18.46 -0.91 9.56
C ARG A 113 18.79 0.52 9.14
N ARG A 114 19.10 0.75 7.86
CA ARG A 114 19.35 2.10 7.32
C ARG A 114 18.09 2.97 7.35
N GLN A 115 16.97 2.40 6.93
CA GLN A 115 15.68 3.11 6.86
C GLN A 115 15.10 3.45 8.24
N TRP A 116 15.49 2.73 9.29
CA TRP A 116 15.11 3.04 10.67
C TRP A 116 15.50 4.46 11.09
N ASN A 117 16.63 4.99 10.58
CA ASN A 117 17.07 6.35 10.91
C ASN A 117 16.03 7.40 10.48
N ASP A 118 15.47 7.25 9.28
CA ASP A 118 14.44 8.14 8.76
C ASP A 118 13.15 8.01 9.58
N VAL A 119 12.74 6.77 9.87
CA VAL A 119 11.52 6.48 10.64
C VAL A 119 11.58 7.05 12.06
N ARG A 120 12.71 6.89 12.74
CA ARG A 120 12.89 7.43 14.09
C ARG A 120 12.77 8.96 14.12
N LEU A 121 13.29 9.64 13.09
CA LEU A 121 13.19 11.10 12.99
C LEU A 121 11.75 11.57 12.74
N GLU A 122 10.97 10.82 11.96
CA GLU A 122 9.56 11.13 11.67
C GLU A 122 8.64 10.92 12.88
N GLN A 123 8.96 9.97 13.77
CA GLN A 123 8.08 9.59 14.89
C GLN A 123 8.10 10.56 16.08
N GLN A 124 8.99 11.57 16.12
CA GLN A 124 9.11 12.58 17.18
C GLN A 124 9.24 12.02 18.63
N ILE A 125 9.53 10.73 18.79
CA ILE A 125 9.75 10.07 20.07
C ILE A 125 11.26 9.80 20.21
N GLU A 126 11.86 10.22 21.31
CA GLU A 126 13.25 9.90 21.62
C GLU A 126 13.37 8.45 22.08
N PHE A 127 13.91 7.59 21.20
CA PHE A 127 14.23 6.21 21.57
C PHE A 127 15.69 6.11 22.03
N ILE A 128 15.89 5.60 23.25
CA ILE A 128 17.21 5.17 23.73
C ILE A 128 17.55 3.86 23.00
N ILE A 129 18.29 3.95 21.90
CA ILE A 129 18.69 2.78 21.12
C ILE A 129 19.86 2.09 21.83
N LYS A 130 19.64 0.84 22.24
CA LYS A 130 20.75 -0.08 22.52
C LYS A 130 21.34 -0.53 21.19
N THR A 131 22.53 -0.04 20.87
CA THR A 131 23.35 -0.58 19.78
C THR A 131 24.11 -1.80 20.28
N ASP A 132 24.28 -2.80 19.42
CA ASP A 132 25.30 -3.84 19.60
C ASP A 132 26.71 -3.25 19.41
#